data_AF-Q72A33-F1
#
_entry.id   AF-Q72A33-F1
#
_cell.length_a   1.000
_cell.length_b   1.000
_cell.length_c   1.000
_cell.angle_alpha   90.00
_cell.angle_beta   90.00
_cell.angle_gamma   90.00
#
_symmetry.space_group_name_H-M   'P 1'
#
loop_
_entity.id
_entity.type
_entity.pdbx_description
1 polymer ?
#
loop_
_entity_poly.entity_id
_entity_poly.type
_entity_poly.pdbx_seq_one_letter_code
_entity_poly.pdbx_strand_id
1 'polypeptide(L)'
;MKRLSIFALVALLATLCLGCKPAEFETNAYRTLVGAGAVYDVTMHSMADARSEGLITAEQYARGKVVARNFYALYHAARIALEEYVASGREATDSEAQRERILATLSSMALRLAELTDYLRQIGVPEQGAREVQNG
;
A
#
# COMPACT_ATOMS: atom_id res chain seq x y z
N MET A 1 8.68 -10.02 19.19
CA MET A 1 9.06 -8.81 18.43
C MET A 1 8.26 -8.80 17.13
N LYS A 2 7.43 -7.78 16.88
CA LYS A 2 6.82 -7.38 15.58
C LYS A 2 5.55 -6.54 15.84
N ARG A 3 5.76 -5.28 16.25
CA ARG A 3 4.79 -4.19 16.07
C ARG A 3 5.24 -3.25 14.94
N LEU A 4 6.21 -3.69 14.14
CA LEU A 4 6.95 -2.84 13.21
C LEU A 4 6.14 -2.44 11.96
N SER A 5 5.16 -3.24 11.50
CA SER A 5 4.49 -3.00 10.21
C SER A 5 3.61 -1.74 10.20
N ILE A 6 2.81 -1.52 11.25
CA ILE A 6 1.94 -0.32 11.32
C ILE A 6 2.77 0.92 11.63
N PHE A 7 3.77 0.83 12.51
CA PHE A 7 4.67 1.95 12.78
C PHE A 7 5.51 2.33 11.56
N ALA A 8 5.93 1.37 10.73
CA ALA A 8 6.61 1.63 9.47
C ALA A 8 5.67 2.29 8.46
N LEU A 9 4.41 1.86 8.36
CA LEU A 9 3.42 2.47 7.47
C LEU A 9 3.06 3.90 7.89
N VAL A 10 2.88 4.15 9.19
CA VAL A 10 2.63 5.48 9.76
C VAL A 10 3.86 6.39 9.63
N ALA A 11 5.07 5.85 9.84
CA ALA A 11 6.32 6.59 9.63
C ALA A 11 6.53 6.93 8.14
N LEU A 12 6.20 6.01 7.22
CA LEU A 12 6.24 6.24 5.78
C LEU A 12 5.24 7.33 5.36
N LEU A 13 4.01 7.30 5.90
CA LEU A 13 3.01 8.35 5.70
C LEU A 13 3.47 9.70 6.26
N ALA A 14 4.13 9.71 7.43
CA ALA A 14 4.70 10.93 8.00
C ALA A 14 5.85 11.52 7.15
N THR A 15 6.67 10.68 6.50
CA THR A 15 7.72 11.16 5.59
C THR A 15 7.18 11.71 4.27
N LEU A 16 6.01 11.24 3.81
CA LEU A 16 5.35 11.76 2.59
C LEU A 16 4.85 13.19 2.79
N CYS A 17 4.46 13.58 4.01
CA CYS A 17 3.99 14.93 4.33
C CYS A 17 5.12 15.96 4.50
N LEU A 18 6.39 15.53 4.57
CA LEU A 18 7.54 16.40 4.88
C LEU A 18 8.47 16.67 3.67
N GLY A 19 8.14 16.17 2.48
CA GLY A 19 8.91 16.42 1.26
C GLY A 19 8.78 17.87 0.77
N CYS A 20 9.46 18.82 1.41
CA CYS A 20 9.48 20.24 1.03
C CYS A 20 10.18 20.51 -0.32
N LYS A 21 10.70 19.49 -1.02
CA LYS A 21 11.33 19.63 -2.35
C LYS A 21 10.62 18.77 -3.42
N PRO A 22 10.35 19.32 -4.61
CA PRO A 22 9.73 18.59 -5.72
C PRO A 22 10.41 17.25 -6.07
N ALA A 23 11.74 17.22 -6.04
CA ALA A 23 12.52 16.02 -6.35
C ALA A 23 12.40 14.90 -5.30
N GLU A 24 12.14 15.25 -4.04
CA GLU A 24 11.96 14.29 -2.95
C GLU A 24 10.55 13.69 -2.98
N PHE A 25 9.55 14.45 -3.44
CA PHE A 25 8.18 13.99 -3.60
C PHE A 25 8.07 12.78 -4.54
N GLU A 26 8.62 12.87 -5.77
CA GLU A 26 8.54 11.78 -6.76
C GLU A 26 9.15 10.48 -6.23
N THR A 27 10.35 10.60 -5.66
CA THR A 27 11.10 9.47 -5.10
C THR A 27 10.32 8.82 -3.96
N ASN A 28 9.74 9.62 -3.07
CA ASN A 28 8.98 9.11 -1.94
C ASN A 28 7.66 8.47 -2.40
N ALA A 29 6.92 9.11 -3.30
CA ALA A 29 5.69 8.57 -3.87
C ALA A 29 5.93 7.22 -4.57
N TYR A 30 7.00 7.12 -5.37
CA TYR A 30 7.41 5.89 -6.02
C TYR A 30 7.76 4.79 -4.99
N ARG A 31 8.59 5.10 -3.99
CA ARG A 31 8.95 4.14 -2.93
C ARG A 31 7.72 3.65 -2.15
N THR A 32 6.77 4.55 -1.89
CA THR A 32 5.50 4.18 -1.24
C THR A 32 4.68 3.24 -2.10
N LEU A 33 4.55 3.49 -3.40
CA LEU A 33 3.88 2.57 -4.31
C LEU A 33 4.57 1.20 -4.32
N VAL A 34 5.90 1.15 -4.48
CA VAL A 34 6.64 -0.12 -4.48
C VAL A 34 6.43 -0.90 -3.17
N GLY A 35 6.59 -0.25 -2.03
CA GLY A 35 6.41 -0.89 -0.72
C GLY A 35 4.98 -1.37 -0.50
N ALA A 36 3.98 -0.54 -0.85
CA ALA A 36 2.58 -0.89 -0.72
C ALA A 36 2.18 -2.06 -1.63
N GLY A 37 2.68 -2.09 -2.87
CA GLY A 37 2.47 -3.19 -3.81
C GLY A 37 3.03 -4.51 -3.27
N ALA A 38 4.27 -4.50 -2.78
CA ALA A 38 4.89 -5.70 -2.20
C ALA A 38 4.11 -6.24 -0.99
N VAL A 39 3.66 -5.35 -0.09
CA VAL A 39 2.84 -5.76 1.07
C VAL A 39 1.50 -6.33 0.62
N TYR A 40 0.86 -5.73 -0.38
CA TYR A 40 -0.37 -6.24 -0.96
C TYR A 40 -0.20 -7.65 -1.52
N ASP A 41 0.85 -7.88 -2.32
CA ASP A 41 1.10 -9.19 -2.94
C ASP A 41 1.29 -10.28 -1.89
N VAL A 42 2.12 -10.02 -0.87
CA VAL A 42 2.34 -10.94 0.27
C VAL A 42 1.04 -11.21 1.02
N THR A 43 0.22 -10.17 1.24
CA THR A 43 -1.07 -10.27 1.93
C THR A 43 -2.04 -11.13 1.13
N MET A 44 -2.14 -10.90 -0.18
CA MET A 44 -2.99 -11.67 -1.07
C MET A 44 -2.55 -13.14 -1.19
N HIS A 45 -1.23 -13.39 -1.22
CA HIS A 45 -0.67 -14.74 -1.23
C HIS A 45 -1.01 -15.48 0.07
N SER A 46 -0.73 -14.87 1.22
CA SER A 46 -1.06 -15.44 2.55
C SER A 46 -2.55 -15.79 2.66
N MET A 47 -3.42 -14.93 2.13
CA MET A 47 -4.86 -15.16 2.13
C MET A 47 -5.28 -16.29 1.17
N ALA A 48 -4.60 -16.43 0.03
CA ALA A 48 -4.84 -17.53 -0.91
C ALA A 48 -4.40 -18.89 -0.32
N ASP A 49 -3.25 -18.93 0.35
CA ASP A 49 -2.74 -20.13 1.02
C ASP A 49 -3.66 -20.55 2.16
N ALA A 50 -4.07 -19.61 3.02
CA ALA A 50 -5.03 -19.90 4.07
C ALA A 50 -6.36 -20.46 3.53
N ARG A 51 -6.77 -20.04 2.32
CA ARG A 51 -7.96 -20.58 1.67
C ARG A 51 -7.73 -21.99 1.13
N SER A 52 -6.58 -22.26 0.51
CA SER A 52 -6.24 -23.57 -0.04
C SER A 52 -6.05 -24.62 1.04
N GLU A 53 -5.52 -24.23 2.19
CA GLU A 53 -5.33 -25.07 3.39
C GLU A 53 -6.62 -25.25 4.23
N GLY A 54 -7.71 -24.57 3.86
CA GLY A 54 -8.98 -24.67 4.58
C GLY A 54 -9.02 -23.93 5.93
N LEU A 55 -8.04 -23.07 6.21
CA LEU A 55 -7.97 -22.26 7.43
C LEU A 55 -9.02 -21.14 7.45
N ILE A 56 -9.47 -20.68 6.27
CA ILE A 56 -10.52 -19.69 6.13
C ILE A 56 -11.65 -20.15 5.19
N THR A 57 -12.85 -19.67 5.46
CA THR A 57 -14.04 -19.99 4.66
C THR A 57 -14.00 -19.29 3.31
N ALA A 58 -14.78 -19.79 2.35
CA ALA A 58 -14.96 -19.13 1.05
C ALA A 58 -15.54 -17.71 1.22
N GLU A 59 -16.39 -17.49 2.22
CA GLU A 59 -16.96 -16.18 2.52
C GLU A 59 -15.91 -15.21 3.06
N GLN A 60 -15.06 -15.64 4.00
CA GLN A 60 -13.95 -14.83 4.51
C GLN A 60 -13.00 -14.44 3.37
N TYR A 61 -12.65 -15.40 2.52
CA TYR A 61 -11.83 -15.14 1.34
C TYR A 61 -12.49 -14.13 0.37
N ALA A 62 -13.79 -14.27 0.12
CA ALA A 62 -14.53 -13.33 -0.74
C ALA A 62 -14.55 -11.91 -0.15
N ARG A 63 -14.79 -11.76 1.15
CA ARG A 63 -14.76 -10.46 1.84
C ARG A 63 -13.36 -9.83 1.79
N GLY A 64 -12.31 -10.61 2.03
CA GLY A 64 -10.93 -10.14 1.89
C GLY A 64 -10.62 -9.60 0.50
N LYS A 65 -11.08 -10.30 -0.56
CA LYS A 65 -10.96 -9.80 -1.94
C LYS A 65 -11.70 -8.50 -2.20
N VAL A 66 -12.82 -8.23 -1.52
CA VAL A 66 -13.53 -6.95 -1.63
C VAL A 66 -12.67 -5.82 -1.07
N VAL A 67 -12.09 -6.00 0.13
CA VAL A 67 -11.20 -5.00 0.73
C VAL A 67 -9.95 -4.79 -0.14
N ALA A 68 -9.37 -5.88 -0.64
CA ALA A 68 -8.20 -5.86 -1.51
C ALA A 68 -8.42 -5.09 -2.82
N ARG A 69 -9.62 -5.16 -3.42
CA ARG A 69 -9.96 -4.40 -4.64
C ARG A 69 -9.89 -2.89 -4.43
N ASN A 70 -10.31 -2.41 -3.26
CA ASN A 70 -10.28 -0.98 -2.96
C ASN A 70 -8.85 -0.46 -2.87
N PHE A 71 -7.94 -1.23 -2.26
CA PHE A 71 -6.51 -0.93 -2.31
C PHE A 71 -6.01 -0.91 -3.76
N TYR A 72 -6.30 -1.96 -4.53
CA TYR A 72 -5.76 -2.12 -5.88
C TYR A 72 -6.19 -0.99 -6.83
N ALA A 73 -7.44 -0.54 -6.72
CA ALA A 73 -7.94 0.60 -7.48
C ALA A 73 -7.17 1.89 -7.15
N LEU A 74 -6.96 2.18 -5.85
CA LEU A 74 -6.23 3.37 -5.40
C LEU A 74 -4.73 3.30 -5.74
N TYR A 75 -4.14 2.11 -5.67
CA TYR A 75 -2.77 1.86 -6.10
C TYR A 75 -2.56 2.26 -7.57
N HIS A 76 -3.43 1.79 -8.46
CA HIS A 76 -3.36 2.14 -9.88
C HIS A 76 -3.66 3.62 -10.14
N ALA A 77 -4.66 4.19 -9.44
CA ALA A 77 -4.96 5.62 -9.55
C ALA A 77 -3.76 6.49 -9.15
N ALA A 78 -3.09 6.15 -8.04
CA ALA A 78 -1.90 6.86 -7.58
C ALA A 78 -0.71 6.68 -8.54
N ARG A 79 -0.52 5.47 -9.08
CA ARG A 79 0.53 5.20 -10.09
C ARG A 79 0.33 6.04 -11.35
N ILE A 80 -0.88 6.03 -11.90
CA ILE A 80 -1.23 6.81 -13.11
C ILE A 80 -1.04 8.31 -12.85
N ALA A 81 -1.55 8.82 -11.73
CA ALA A 81 -1.42 10.24 -11.40
C ALA A 81 0.05 10.68 -11.22
N LEU A 82 0.90 9.81 -10.66
CA LEU A 82 2.34 10.07 -10.56
C LEU A 82 3.03 10.04 -11.92
N GLU A 83 2.69 9.08 -12.79
CA GLU A 83 3.21 9.01 -14.16
C GLU A 83 2.86 10.27 -14.96
N GLU A 84 1.62 10.73 -14.87
CA GLU A 84 1.16 11.97 -15.49
C GLU A 84 1.88 13.21 -14.93
N TYR A 85 2.09 13.26 -13.61
CA TYR A 85 2.83 14.35 -12.96
C TYR A 85 4.26 14.44 -13.50
N VAL A 86 4.96 13.30 -13.59
CA VAL A 86 6.33 13.25 -14.11
C VAL A 86 6.39 13.60 -15.59
N ALA A 87 5.43 13.12 -16.40
CA ALA A 87 5.36 13.39 -17.82
C ALA A 87 5.07 14.87 -18.15
N SER A 88 4.37 15.59 -17.28
CA SER A 88 4.00 17.00 -17.47
C SER A 88 5.18 17.99 -17.37
N GLY A 89 6.39 17.51 -17.06
CA GLY A 89 7.58 18.35 -16.97
C GLY A 89 7.69 19.17 -15.67
N ARG A 90 6.85 18.90 -14.67
CA ARG A 90 6.89 19.46 -13.30
C ARG A 90 6.62 20.98 -13.17
N GLU A 91 6.65 21.71 -14.27
CA GLU A 91 6.46 23.17 -14.33
C GLU A 91 5.03 23.60 -14.69
N ALA A 92 4.08 22.66 -14.76
CA ALA A 92 2.68 22.99 -14.97
C ALA A 92 2.16 23.93 -13.86
N THR A 93 1.34 24.91 -14.23
CA THR A 93 0.73 25.91 -13.33
C THR A 93 -0.01 25.26 -12.15
N ASP A 94 -0.47 24.01 -12.30
CA ASP A 94 -1.20 23.25 -11.27
C ASP A 94 -0.36 22.16 -10.57
N SER A 95 0.97 22.23 -10.64
CA SER A 95 1.86 21.17 -10.12
C SER A 95 1.71 20.92 -8.61
N GLU A 96 1.35 21.92 -7.81
CA GLU A 96 1.08 21.75 -6.37
C GLU A 96 -0.25 21.02 -6.13
N ALA A 97 -1.33 21.46 -6.77
CA ALA A 97 -2.62 20.81 -6.66
C ALA A 97 -2.57 19.34 -7.14
N GLN A 98 -1.77 19.04 -8.16
CA GLN A 98 -1.56 17.66 -8.61
C GLN A 98 -0.81 16.82 -7.56
N ARG A 99 0.23 17.39 -6.93
CA ARG A 99 0.96 16.73 -5.83
C ARG A 99 0.05 16.43 -4.65
N GLU A 100 -0.78 17.37 -4.24
CA GLU A 100 -1.75 17.16 -3.16
C GLU A 100 -2.74 16.03 -3.49
N ARG A 101 -3.25 15.97 -4.72
CA ARG A 101 -4.12 14.87 -5.16
C ARG A 101 -3.42 13.51 -5.10
N ILE A 102 -2.16 13.44 -5.52
CA ILE A 102 -1.37 12.21 -5.43
C ILE A 102 -1.17 11.81 -3.97
N LEU A 103 -0.78 12.75 -3.09
CA LEU A 103 -0.61 12.49 -1.65
C LEU A 103 -1.91 11.99 -1.00
N ALA A 104 -3.05 12.60 -1.33
CA ALA A 104 -4.35 12.17 -0.82
C ALA A 104 -4.70 10.75 -1.29
N THR A 105 -4.39 10.42 -2.54
CA THR A 105 -4.61 9.08 -3.11
C THR A 105 -3.69 8.05 -2.46
N LEU A 106 -2.40 8.36 -2.28
CA LEU A 106 -1.43 7.51 -1.58
C LEU A 106 -1.83 7.27 -0.12
N SER A 107 -2.32 8.30 0.57
CA SER A 107 -2.80 8.18 1.95
C SER A 107 -4.02 7.27 2.04
N SER A 108 -4.98 7.45 1.12
CA SER A 108 -6.17 6.61 1.04
C SER A 108 -5.82 5.15 0.71
N MET A 109 -4.87 4.94 -0.21
CA MET A 109 -4.32 3.63 -0.55
C MET A 109 -3.71 2.96 0.70
N ALA A 110 -2.86 3.67 1.44
CA ALA A 110 -2.24 3.13 2.65
C ALA A 110 -3.28 2.74 3.72
N LEU A 111 -4.35 3.52 3.88
CA LEU A 111 -5.46 3.17 4.77
C LEU A 111 -6.15 1.88 4.32
N ARG A 112 -6.43 1.70 3.03
CA ARG A 112 -7.04 0.45 2.52
C ARG A 112 -6.12 -0.76 2.68
N LEU A 113 -4.80 -0.56 2.57
CA LEU A 113 -3.83 -1.61 2.83
C LEU A 113 -3.85 -2.03 4.31
N ALA A 114 -3.87 -1.05 5.22
CA ALA A 114 -3.98 -1.30 6.65
C ALA A 114 -5.25 -2.09 6.97
N GLU A 115 -6.41 -1.69 6.42
CA GLU A 115 -7.67 -2.42 6.58
C GLU A 115 -7.59 -3.86 6.08
N LEU A 116 -6.92 -4.11 4.96
CA LEU A 116 -6.72 -5.47 4.46
C LEU A 116 -5.87 -6.30 5.42
N THR A 117 -4.75 -5.75 5.89
CA THR A 117 -3.87 -6.46 6.84
C THR A 117 -4.56 -6.72 8.18
N ASP A 118 -5.37 -5.76 8.66
CA ASP A 118 -6.17 -5.91 9.87
C ASP A 118 -7.26 -6.96 9.70
N TYR A 119 -7.91 -7.00 8.53
CA TYR A 119 -8.88 -8.03 8.20
C TYR A 119 -8.27 -9.43 8.25
N LEU A 120 -7.11 -9.63 7.63
CA LEU A 120 -6.39 -10.92 7.67
C LEU A 120 -6.09 -11.34 9.11
N ARG A 121 -5.64 -10.40 9.94
CA ARG A 121 -5.37 -10.64 11.36
C ARG A 121 -6.63 -11.07 12.13
N GLN A 122 -7.77 -10.43 11.85
CA GLN A 122 -9.05 -10.77 12.48
C GLN A 122 -9.53 -12.18 12.12
N ILE A 123 -9.24 -12.65 10.90
CA ILE A 123 -9.61 -13.99 10.44
C ILE A 123 -8.51 -15.04 10.69
N GLY A 124 -7.45 -14.69 11.42
CA GLY A 124 -6.39 -15.62 11.83
C GLY A 124 -5.37 -15.96 10.75
N VAL A 125 -5.29 -15.19 9.66
CA VAL A 125 -4.28 -15.39 8.62
C VAL A 125 -3.00 -14.64 9.00
N PRO A 126 -1.87 -15.34 9.20
CA PRO A 126 -0.60 -14.68 9.54
C PRO A 126 -0.06 -13.88 8.34
N GLU A 127 0.50 -12.71 8.61
CA GLU A 127 1.28 -11.94 7.63
C GLU A 127 2.55 -12.75 7.28
N GLN A 128 2.54 -13.58 6.22
CA GLN A 128 3.71 -14.34 5.78
C GLN A 128 4.71 -13.44 5.03
N GLY A 129 5.26 -12.44 5.71
CA GLY A 129 6.30 -11.55 5.16
C GLY A 129 7.55 -11.44 6.01
N ALA A 130 7.60 -12.14 7.15
CA ALA A 130 8.62 -11.89 8.16
C ALA A 130 9.44 -13.13 8.55
N ARG A 131 9.41 -14.19 7.73
CA ARG A 131 10.23 -15.40 7.90
C ARG A 131 11.33 -15.56 6.84
N GLU A 132 11.23 -14.90 5.67
CA GLU A 132 12.19 -15.12 4.58
C GLU A 132 13.41 -14.19 4.58
N VAL A 133 13.43 -13.11 5.36
CA VAL A 133 14.58 -12.17 5.40
C VAL A 133 15.58 -12.47 6.53
N GLN A 134 15.50 -13.64 7.18
CA GLN A 134 16.46 -14.04 8.22
C GLN A 134 17.45 -15.13 7.79
N ASN A 135 17.33 -15.65 6.56
CA ASN A 135 18.21 -16.69 6.02
C ASN A 135 18.74 -16.35 4.61
N GLY A 136 19.28 -15.14 4.44
CA GLY A 136 20.01 -14.72 3.25
C GLY A 136 21.25 -13.93 3.63
#